data_AF-A0A3D5J2E6-F1
#
_entry.id   AF-A0A3D5J2E6-F1
#
_cell.length_a   1.000
_cell.length_b   1.000
_cell.length_c   1.000
_cell.angle_alpha   90.00
_cell.angle_beta   90.00
_cell.angle_gamma   90.00
#
_symmetry.space_group_name_H-M   'P 1'
#
loop_
_entity.id
_entity.type
_entity.pdbx_description
1 polymer ?
#
loop_
_entity_poly.entity_id
_entity_poly.type
_entity_poly.pdbx_seq_one_letter_code
_entity_poly.pdbx_strand_id
1 'polypeptide(L)' 'MRIKETSFLTVPVLAQYYIEDSGFFVQAGPQANFILEDVNINTVGLDAAFGVGYHIDEHFFLDARYAFE' A
#
# COMPACT_ATOMS: atom_id res chain seq x y z
N MET A 1 25.95 -6.92 17.01
CA MET A 1 24.55 -6.45 17.12
C MET A 1 23.74 -7.25 16.11
N ARG A 2 22.79 -8.10 16.53
CA ARG A 2 22.00 -8.94 15.61
C ARG A 2 20.81 -8.09 15.17
N ILE A 3 20.75 -7.71 13.89
CA ILE A 3 19.60 -7.00 13.34
C ILE A 3 18.44 -8.01 13.34
N LYS A 4 17.39 -7.71 14.11
CA LYS A 4 16.12 -8.43 13.97
C LYS A 4 15.48 -7.91 12.69
N GLU A 5 15.31 -8.78 11.71
CA GLU A 5 14.55 -8.46 10.52
C GLU A 5 13.07 -8.50 10.89
N THR A 6 12.42 -7.35 10.81
CA THR A 6 10.97 -7.25 10.93
C THR A 6 10.34 -7.37 9.56
N SER A 7 9.48 -8.36 9.40
CA SER A 7 8.75 -8.69 8.19
C SER A 7 7.30 -8.28 8.33
N PHE A 8 6.81 -7.49 7.38
CA PHE A 8 5.44 -7.04 7.32
C PHE A 8 4.74 -7.64 6.10
N LEU A 9 3.47 -8.03 6.26
CA LEU A 9 2.56 -8.29 5.15
C LEU A 9 1.52 -7.18 5.11
N THR A 10 1.35 -6.55 3.95
CA THR A 10 0.41 -5.46 3.75
C THR A 10 -0.60 -5.85 2.67
N VAL A 11 -1.89 -5.73 2.99
CA VAL A 11 -3.00 -6.06 2.09
C VAL A 11 -3.87 -4.81 1.89
N PRO A 12 -3.64 -4.04 0.81
CA PRO A 12 -4.40 -2.84 0.52
C PRO A 12 -5.66 -3.13 -0.30
N VAL A 13 -6.73 -2.39 -0.04
CA VAL A 13 -7.94 -2.35 -0.87
C VAL A 13 -8.16 -0.88 -1.26
N LEU A 14 -7.68 -0.49 -2.44
CA LEU A 14 -7.68 0.90 -2.88
C LEU A 14 -8.64 1.10 -4.04
N ALA A 15 -9.48 2.13 -3.96
CA ALA A 15 -10.20 2.65 -5.11
C ALA A 15 -9.23 3.50 -5.93
N GLN A 16 -9.17 3.28 -7.25
CA GLN A 16 -8.36 4.07 -8.17
C GLN A 16 -9.25 4.93 -9.07
N TYR A 17 -8.89 6.19 -9.23
CA TYR A 17 -9.53 7.13 -10.13
C TYR A 17 -8.51 7.68 -11.13
N TYR A 18 -8.75 7.40 -12.41
CA TYR A 18 -7.88 7.80 -13.51
C TYR A 18 -8.20 9.24 -13.96
N ILE A 19 -7.16 10.05 -14.09
CA ILE A 19 -7.27 11.44 -14.54
C ILE A 19 -7.20 11.45 -16.07
N GLU A 20 -8.36 11.30 -16.71
CA GLU A 20 -8.51 11.37 -18.17
C GLU A 20 -7.47 10.50 -18.91
N ASP A 21 -7.00 10.95 -20.08
CA ASP A 21 -5.97 10.28 -20.89
C ASP A 21 -4.55 10.65 -20.46
N SER A 22 -4.38 11.26 -19.28
CA SER A 22 -3.08 11.76 -18.84
C SER A 22 -2.12 10.67 -18.36
N GLY A 23 -2.61 9.45 -18.14
CA GLY A 23 -1.86 8.36 -17.52
C GLY A 23 -1.73 8.47 -16.00
N PHE A 24 -2.11 9.60 -15.39
CA PHE A 24 -2.15 9.76 -13.94
C PHE A 24 -3.38 9.12 -13.32
N PHE A 25 -3.22 8.58 -12.11
CA PHE A 25 -4.32 8.15 -11.26
C PHE A 25 -4.11 8.57 -9.82
N VAL A 26 -5.20 8.74 -9.10
CA VAL A 26 -5.19 8.86 -7.63
C VAL A 26 -5.80 7.60 -7.04
N GLN A 27 -5.36 7.22 -5.86
CA GLN A 27 -5.86 6.04 -5.18
C GLN A 27 -6.08 6.31 -3.69
N ALA A 28 -7.13 5.74 -3.13
CA ALA A 28 -7.41 5.82 -1.70
C ALA A 28 -8.23 4.63 -1.21
N GLY A 29 -8.02 4.22 0.04
CA GLY A 29 -8.79 3.14 0.65
C GLY A 29 -8.12 2.55 1.89
N PRO A 30 -8.75 1.56 2.53
CA PRO A 30 -8.19 0.88 3.68
C PRO A 30 -7.01 -0.02 3.30
N GLN A 31 -6.12 -0.25 4.26
CA GLN A 31 -4.98 -1.16 4.15
C GLN A 31 -4.81 -1.94 5.45
N ALA A 32 -4.76 -3.28 5.37
CA ALA A 32 -4.43 -4.11 6.52
C ALA A 32 -2.93 -4.38 6.58
N ASN A 33 -2.33 -4.29 7.76
CA ASN A 33 -0.92 -4.61 8.00
C ASN A 33 -0.77 -5.71 9.07
N PHE A 34 0.11 -6.66 8.79
CA PHE A 34 0.39 -7.81 9.65
C PHE A 34 1.89 -7.86 9.94
N ILE A 35 2.27 -7.93 11.21
CA ILE A 35 3.66 -8.15 11.63
C ILE A 35 3.89 -9.67 11.73
N LEU A 36 4.85 -10.20 10.96
CA LEU A 36 5.03 -11.65 10.81
C LEU A 36 5.99 -12.27 11.83
N GLU A 37 6.72 -11.48 12.64
CA GLU A 37 7.60 -12.05 13.66
C GLU A 37 6.88 -12.76 14.80
N ASP A 38 5.65 -12.34 15.10
CA ASP A 38 4.81 -12.99 16.08
C ASP A 38 3.71 -13.72 15.33
N VAL A 39 3.76 -15.06 15.33
CA VAL A 39 2.67 -15.94 14.85
C VAL A 39 1.49 -15.89 15.82
N ASN A 40 1.13 -14.68 16.25
CA ASN A 40 -0.01 -14.35 17.07
C ASN A 40 -0.85 -13.35 16.27
N ILE A 41 -1.96 -13.84 15.75
CA ILE A 41 -3.00 -13.17 14.94
C ILE A 41 -3.58 -11.87 15.54
N ASN A 42 -3.06 -11.40 16.67
CA ASN A 42 -3.56 -10.25 17.42
C ASN A 42 -2.89 -8.90 17.05
N THR A 43 -1.97 -8.89 16.08
CA THR A 43 -1.27 -7.68 15.63
C THR A 43 -1.67 -7.34 14.19
N VAL A 44 -2.99 -7.15 13.98
CA VAL A 44 -3.53 -6.65 12.71
C VAL A 44 -3.79 -5.16 12.86
N GLY A 45 -3.03 -4.34 12.13
CA GLY A 45 -3.28 -2.90 11.98
C GLY A 45 -4.22 -2.64 10.81
N LEU A 46 -5.14 -1.69 10.96
CA LEU A 46 -5.98 -1.20 9.87
C LEU A 46 -5.67 0.29 9.65
N ASP A 47 -5.11 0.58 8.49
CA ASP A 47 -4.68 1.91 8.10
C ASP A 47 -5.59 2.45 7.02
N ALA A 48 -5.62 3.78 6.90
CA ALA A 48 -6.10 4.44 5.69
C ALA A 48 -4.90 4.82 4.82
N ALA A 49 -4.98 4.49 3.54
CA ALA A 49 -3.95 4.81 2.57
C ALA A 49 -4.50 5.70 1.46
N PHE A 50 -3.67 6.62 0.99
CA PHE A 50 -3.92 7.41 -0.22
C PHE A 50 -2.63 7.60 -0.99
N GLY A 51 -2.75 7.82 -2.30
CA GLY A 51 -1.59 7.93 -3.17
C GLY A 51 -1.93 8.45 -4.55
N VAL A 52 -0.88 8.67 -5.30
CA VAL A 52 -0.92 9.08 -6.71
C VAL A 52 -0.01 8.16 -7.50
N GLY A 53 -0.32 7.92 -8.76
CA GLY A 53 0.52 7.12 -9.62
C GLY A 53 0.40 7.53 -11.09
N TYR A 54 1.27 6.93 -11.89
CA TYR A 54 1.37 7.19 -13.32
C TYR A 54 1.65 5.89 -14.07
N HIS A 55 0.88 5.64 -15.12
CA HIS A 55 1.13 4.58 -16.09
C HIS A 55 2.17 5.04 -17.11
N ILE A 56 3.32 4.37 -17.12
CA ILE A 56 4.37 4.60 -18.12
C ILE A 56 3.94 3.96 -19.45
N ASP A 57 3.40 2.74 -19.37
CA ASP A 57 2.82 1.99 -20.48
C ASP A 57 1.79 0.97 -19.93
N GLU A 58 1.33 0.01 -20.76
CA GLU A 58 0.35 -0.99 -20.33
C GLU A 58 0.87 -2.00 -19.29
N HIS A 59 2.19 -2.08 -19.10
CA HIS A 59 2.87 -3.07 -18.26
C HIS A 59 3.56 -2.43 -17.05
N PHE A 60 3.97 -1.17 -17.16
CA PHE A 60 4.73 -0.46 -16.16
C PHE A 60 3.96 0.73 -15.61
N PHE A 61 3.91 0.80 -14.29
CA PHE A 61 3.40 1.95 -13.56
C PHE A 61 4.32 2.26 -12.38
N LEU A 62 4.22 3.49 -11.90
CA LEU A 62 4.84 3.93 -10.67
C LEU A 62 3.77 4.56 -9.78
N ASP A 63 3.83 4.31 -8.48
CA ASP A 63 2.97 4.97 -7.52
C ASP A 63 3.74 5.45 -6.29
N ALA A 64 3.24 6.54 -5.72
CA ALA A 64 3.65 7.05 -4.44
C ALA A 64 2.43 7.01 -3.52
N ARG A 65 2.57 6.31 -2.40
CA ARG A 65 1.46 6.06 -1.47
C ARG A 65 1.91 6.36 -0.05
N TYR A 66 1.01 6.97 0.71
CA TYR A 66 1.13 7.19 2.14
C TYR A 66 0.01 6.45 2.86
N ALA A 67 0.38 5.67 3.88
CA ALA A 67 -0.55 4.98 4.76
C ALA A 67 -0.42 5.60 6.16
N PHE A 68 -1.55 5.90 6.78
CA PHE A 68 -1.62 6.39 8.14
C PHE A 68 -2.56 5.50 8.96
N GLU A 69 -2.08 5.15 10.16
CA GLU A 69 -2.83 4.43 11.21
C GLU A 69 -3.53 5.44 12.13
#